data_AF-A0A6H0SCI5-F1
#
_entry.id   AF-A0A6H0SCI5-F1
#
_cell.length_a   1.000
_cell.length_b   1.000
_cell.length_c   1.000
_cell.angle_alpha   90.00
_cell.angle_beta   90.00
_cell.angle_gamma   90.00
#
_symmetry.space_group_name_H-M   'P 1'
#
loop_
_entity.id
_entity.type
_entity.pdbx_description
1 polymer ?
#
loop_
_entity_poly.entity_id
_entity_poly.type
_entity_poly.pdbx_seq_one_letter_code
_entity_poly.pdbx_strand_id
1 'polypeptide(L)'
;MNLEDRIAKHRRMAESYRDKYVLQKVADGESYDEWEFTEDAVYTSPYFVADQELVLKDVATHWDTAATVEAKAYGITFPDWKPVDYKVWPAENGFVMRYRWQGTNVNDGKVMGFYSISFVDTNDDAQITHWSTYVNDEEYGPFLEAAIGARGPFHGDSYMQALARHFEKHGLSF
;
A
#
# COMPACT_ATOMS: atom_id res chain seq x y z
N MET A 1 0.81 -13.01 24.96
CA MET A 1 -0.07 -11.81 25.04
C MET A 1 -1.50 -12.28 25.29
N ASN A 2 -2.31 -11.61 26.13
CA ASN A 2 -3.73 -11.99 26.27
C ASN A 2 -4.54 -11.52 25.04
N LEU A 3 -5.78 -11.98 24.87
CA LEU A 3 -6.61 -11.66 23.69
C LEU A 3 -6.85 -10.14 23.51
N GLU A 4 -7.12 -9.43 24.60
CA GLU A 4 -7.36 -7.98 24.57
C GLU A 4 -6.11 -7.22 24.11
N ASP A 5 -4.95 -7.60 24.63
CA ASP A 5 -3.66 -7.03 24.26
C ASP A 5 -3.32 -7.31 22.78
N ARG A 6 -3.64 -8.51 22.26
CA ARG A 6 -3.45 -8.87 20.84
C ARG A 6 -4.29 -7.98 19.92
N ILE A 7 -5.58 -7.88 20.21
CA ILE A 7 -6.50 -7.03 19.44
C ILE A 7 -6.06 -5.56 19.50
N ALA A 8 -5.60 -5.09 20.67
CA ALA A 8 -5.10 -3.73 20.82
C ALA A 8 -3.80 -3.50 20.01
N LYS A 9 -2.87 -4.47 19.99
CA LYS A 9 -1.65 -4.41 19.17
C LYS A 9 -1.99 -4.34 17.67
N HIS A 10 -2.89 -5.18 17.18
CA HIS A 10 -3.31 -5.15 15.77
C HIS A 10 -3.98 -3.84 15.37
N ARG A 11 -4.76 -3.24 16.28
CA ARG A 11 -5.29 -1.89 16.06
C ARG A 11 -4.17 -0.86 15.90
N ARG A 12 -3.17 -0.86 16.79
CA ARG A 12 -2.01 0.04 16.70
C ARG A 12 -1.20 -0.17 15.42
N MET A 13 -1.02 -1.42 14.99
CA MET A 13 -0.37 -1.73 13.70
C MET A 13 -1.11 -1.07 12.53
N ALA A 14 -2.42 -1.25 12.44
CA ALA A 14 -3.22 -0.65 11.37
C ALA A 14 -3.26 0.90 11.44
N GLU A 15 -3.33 1.46 12.64
CA GLU A 15 -3.29 2.91 12.86
C GLU A 15 -1.92 3.52 12.52
N SER A 16 -0.82 2.84 12.85
CA SER A 16 0.53 3.28 12.47
C SER A 16 0.68 3.38 10.95
N TYR A 17 0.17 2.40 10.20
CA TYR A 17 0.14 2.42 8.74
C TYR A 17 -0.70 3.60 8.23
N ARG A 18 -1.94 3.76 8.73
CA ARG A 18 -2.82 4.89 8.38
C ARG A 18 -2.10 6.23 8.58
N ASP A 19 -1.48 6.43 9.73
CA ASP A 19 -0.96 7.73 10.14
C ASP A 19 0.18 8.18 9.22
N LYS A 20 1.04 7.26 8.76
CA LYS A 20 2.09 7.60 7.78
C LYS A 20 1.50 8.09 6.45
N TYR A 21 0.43 7.47 5.96
CA TYR A 21 -0.24 7.92 4.72
C TYR A 21 -1.05 9.21 4.91
N VAL A 22 -1.75 9.38 6.02
CA VAL A 22 -2.50 10.62 6.32
C VAL A 22 -1.56 11.82 6.43
N LEU A 23 -0.38 11.62 7.03
CA LEU A 23 0.66 12.63 7.14
C LEU A 23 1.52 12.75 5.86
N GLN A 24 1.25 11.92 4.83
CA GLN A 24 1.99 11.82 3.57
C GLN A 24 3.50 11.56 3.72
N LYS A 25 3.90 11.02 4.88
CA LYS A 25 5.30 10.74 5.26
C LYS A 25 5.89 9.50 4.58
N VAL A 26 5.05 8.66 3.98
CA VAL A 26 5.51 7.50 3.19
C VAL A 26 6.35 7.95 1.99
N ALA A 27 6.02 9.10 1.39
CA ALA A 27 6.81 9.69 0.31
C ALA A 27 8.21 10.15 0.78
N ASP A 28 8.39 10.39 2.08
CA ASP A 28 9.67 10.76 2.69
C ASP A 28 10.48 9.54 3.15
N GLY A 29 9.97 8.31 2.96
CA GLY A 29 10.66 7.08 3.35
C GLY A 29 10.38 6.59 4.77
N GLU A 30 9.36 7.13 5.46
CA GLU A 30 8.99 6.60 6.77
C GLU A 30 8.34 5.21 6.66
N SER A 31 8.83 4.26 7.47
CA SER A 31 8.24 2.93 7.63
C SER A 31 7.17 2.91 8.74
N TYR A 32 6.56 1.74 8.98
CA TYR A 32 5.45 1.59 9.92
C TYR A 32 5.96 1.09 11.28
N ASP A 33 5.89 1.96 12.29
CA ASP A 33 6.56 1.79 13.59
C ASP A 33 6.22 0.49 14.34
N GLU A 34 5.06 -0.12 14.06
CA GLU A 34 4.54 -1.29 14.78
C GLU A 34 4.60 -2.60 13.96
N TRP A 35 5.01 -2.52 12.68
CA TRP A 35 5.01 -3.66 11.77
C TRP A 35 6.32 -4.42 11.85
N GLU A 36 6.20 -5.71 12.14
CA GLU A 36 7.32 -6.66 12.15
C GLU A 36 6.92 -7.85 11.30
N PHE A 37 7.77 -8.24 10.34
CA PHE A 37 7.51 -9.37 9.44
C PHE A 37 8.31 -10.59 9.88
N THR A 38 7.70 -11.76 9.79
CA THR A 38 8.42 -13.04 9.85
C THR A 38 9.34 -13.21 8.64
N GLU A 39 10.36 -14.06 8.73
CA GLU A 39 11.32 -14.24 7.64
C GLU A 39 10.69 -14.82 6.36
N ASP A 40 9.65 -15.62 6.54
CA ASP A 40 8.86 -16.28 5.52
C ASP A 40 7.54 -15.55 5.22
N ALA A 41 7.38 -14.31 5.71
CA ALA A 41 6.18 -13.53 5.46
C ALA A 41 5.94 -13.37 3.96
N VAL A 42 4.70 -13.58 3.52
CA VAL A 42 4.33 -13.47 2.10
C VAL A 42 3.43 -12.27 1.82
N TYR A 43 3.52 -11.74 0.62
CA TYR A 43 2.63 -10.74 0.06
C TYR A 43 1.86 -11.28 -1.13
N THR A 44 0.55 -11.02 -1.17
CA THR A 44 -0.30 -11.36 -2.32
C THR A 44 -1.18 -10.19 -2.75
N SER A 45 -1.39 -10.07 -4.05
CA SER A 45 -2.37 -9.15 -4.60
C SER A 45 -2.75 -9.56 -6.01
N PRO A 46 -4.03 -9.83 -6.28
CA PRO A 46 -4.50 -10.07 -7.65
C PRO A 46 -4.17 -8.94 -8.61
N TYR A 47 -3.98 -7.72 -8.10
CA TYR A 47 -3.73 -6.53 -8.91
C TYR A 47 -2.25 -6.32 -9.25
N PHE A 48 -1.36 -6.62 -8.31
CA PHE A 48 0.07 -6.30 -8.46
C PHE A 48 0.93 -7.51 -8.82
N VAL A 49 0.56 -8.69 -8.34
CA VAL A 49 1.36 -9.92 -8.48
C VAL A 49 0.54 -11.06 -9.08
N ALA A 50 -0.68 -10.77 -9.55
CA ALA A 50 -1.63 -11.72 -10.11
C ALA A 50 -1.77 -12.97 -9.21
N ASP A 51 -1.33 -14.14 -9.69
CA ASP A 51 -1.40 -15.43 -8.98
C ASP A 51 -0.11 -15.78 -8.22
N GLN A 52 0.81 -14.83 -8.02
CA GLN A 52 2.10 -15.06 -7.36
C GLN A 52 2.06 -14.68 -5.88
N GLU A 53 2.77 -15.46 -5.07
CA GLU A 53 3.14 -15.10 -3.70
C GLU A 53 4.57 -14.55 -3.70
N LEU A 54 4.76 -13.35 -3.14
CA LEU A 54 6.08 -12.77 -2.96
C LEU A 54 6.55 -12.96 -1.53
N VAL A 55 7.68 -13.62 -1.32
CA VAL A 55 8.33 -13.66 0.00
C VAL A 55 8.85 -12.26 0.30
N LEU A 56 8.27 -11.61 1.30
CA LEU A 56 8.54 -10.22 1.63
C LEU A 56 10.01 -9.98 1.93
N LYS A 57 10.72 -10.89 2.60
CA LYS A 57 12.17 -10.75 2.86
C LYS A 57 13.00 -10.67 1.57
N ASP A 58 12.64 -11.45 0.56
CA ASP A 58 13.33 -11.47 -0.74
C ASP A 58 13.04 -10.22 -1.57
N VAL A 59 11.98 -9.49 -1.21
CA VAL A 59 11.61 -8.20 -1.82
C VAL A 59 11.62 -7.04 -0.81
N ALA A 60 12.17 -7.21 0.39
CA ALA A 60 11.91 -6.30 1.53
C ALA A 60 12.60 -4.95 1.35
N THR A 61 13.82 -4.95 0.81
CA THR A 61 14.50 -3.74 0.34
C THR A 61 13.68 -3.01 -0.73
N HIS A 62 12.82 -3.74 -1.46
CA HIS A 62 11.87 -3.18 -2.40
C HIS A 62 10.53 -2.78 -1.79
N TRP A 63 10.12 -3.21 -0.58
CA TRP A 63 8.77 -2.91 -0.08
C TRP A 63 8.62 -1.49 0.46
N ASP A 64 9.43 -1.09 1.45
CA ASP A 64 9.43 0.31 1.93
C ASP A 64 9.78 1.25 0.78
N THR A 65 10.72 0.82 -0.06
CA THR A 65 11.07 1.52 -1.30
C THR A 65 9.89 1.57 -2.28
N ALA A 66 9.10 0.52 -2.45
CA ALA A 66 7.96 0.48 -3.37
C ALA A 66 6.82 1.35 -2.85
N ALA A 67 6.51 1.32 -1.56
CA ALA A 67 5.52 2.20 -0.95
C ALA A 67 5.92 3.68 -1.10
N THR A 68 7.21 4.00 -0.87
CA THR A 68 7.75 5.34 -1.09
C THR A 68 7.74 5.75 -2.57
N VAL A 69 8.17 4.86 -3.47
CA VAL A 69 8.15 5.11 -4.92
C VAL A 69 6.73 5.32 -5.41
N GLU A 70 5.79 4.49 -4.97
CA GLU A 70 4.37 4.59 -5.30
C GLU A 70 3.80 5.94 -4.83
N ALA A 71 4.01 6.28 -3.55
CA ALA A 71 3.55 7.55 -2.99
C ALA A 71 4.14 8.75 -3.74
N LYS A 72 5.43 8.70 -4.11
CA LYS A 72 6.08 9.73 -4.93
C LYS A 72 5.49 9.80 -6.34
N ALA A 73 5.28 8.66 -7.00
CA ALA A 73 4.75 8.59 -8.36
C ALA A 73 3.33 9.15 -8.42
N TYR A 74 2.47 8.74 -7.49
CA TYR A 74 1.11 9.24 -7.45
C TYR A 74 1.07 10.72 -7.07
N GLY A 75 1.94 11.14 -6.15
CA GLY A 75 2.08 12.52 -5.71
C GLY A 75 2.44 13.53 -6.80
N ILE A 76 3.07 13.10 -7.90
CA ILE A 76 3.34 13.98 -9.05
C ILE A 76 2.04 14.49 -9.68
N THR A 77 1.07 13.59 -9.87
CA THR A 77 -0.23 13.92 -10.47
C THR A 77 -1.27 14.34 -9.41
N PHE A 78 -1.18 13.77 -8.21
CA PHE A 78 -2.12 13.92 -7.11
C PHE A 78 -1.37 14.29 -5.80
N PRO A 79 -0.87 15.52 -5.64
CA PRO A 79 -0.01 15.90 -4.52
C PRO A 79 -0.72 15.91 -3.16
N ASP A 80 -2.05 15.98 -3.14
CA ASP A 80 -2.90 15.88 -1.96
C ASP A 80 -3.41 14.45 -1.71
N TRP A 81 -2.94 13.47 -2.48
CA TRP A 81 -3.42 12.09 -2.39
C TRP A 81 -3.17 11.48 -1.01
N LYS A 82 -4.25 11.02 -0.39
CA LYS A 82 -4.23 10.39 0.94
C LYS A 82 -5.55 9.66 1.25
N PRO A 83 -5.62 8.91 2.37
CA PRO A 83 -6.87 8.41 2.90
C PRO A 83 -7.86 9.51 3.30
N VAL A 84 -9.13 9.36 2.94
CA VAL A 84 -10.25 10.21 3.39
C VAL A 84 -11.31 9.45 4.19
N ASP A 85 -11.33 8.11 4.10
CA ASP A 85 -12.10 7.23 4.97
C ASP A 85 -11.24 6.01 5.32
N TYR A 86 -11.40 5.50 6.54
CA TYR A 86 -10.65 4.38 7.08
C TYR A 86 -11.52 3.54 8.00
N LYS A 87 -11.48 2.22 7.80
CA LYS A 87 -12.09 1.24 8.70
C LYS A 87 -11.10 0.14 9.03
N VAL A 88 -11.18 -0.36 10.26
CA VAL A 88 -10.32 -1.44 10.75
C VAL A 88 -11.12 -2.44 11.57
N TRP A 89 -10.80 -3.71 11.38
CA TRP A 89 -11.34 -4.84 12.09
C TRP A 89 -10.18 -5.68 12.64
N PRO A 90 -9.67 -5.35 13.84
CA PRO A 90 -8.66 -6.17 14.49
C PRO A 90 -9.27 -7.45 15.06
N ALA A 91 -8.53 -8.55 14.94
CA ALA A 91 -8.89 -9.88 15.41
C ALA A 91 -7.71 -10.49 16.18
N GLU A 92 -7.87 -11.71 16.71
CA GLU A 92 -6.81 -12.41 17.44
C GLU A 92 -5.60 -12.75 16.56
N ASN A 93 -5.87 -13.12 15.31
CA ASN A 93 -4.91 -13.65 14.34
C ASN A 93 -4.46 -12.62 13.29
N GLY A 94 -4.81 -11.34 13.48
CA GLY A 94 -4.43 -10.28 12.55
C GLY A 94 -5.44 -9.15 12.51
N PHE A 95 -5.55 -8.49 11.36
CA PHE A 95 -6.50 -7.42 11.13
C PHE A 95 -6.86 -7.24 9.67
N VAL A 96 -8.04 -6.65 9.45
CA VAL A 96 -8.47 -6.17 8.15
C VAL A 96 -8.54 -4.65 8.19
N MET A 97 -8.06 -3.98 7.16
CA MET A 97 -8.18 -2.53 7.00
C MET A 97 -8.72 -2.18 5.62
N ARG A 98 -9.59 -1.18 5.56
CA ARG A 98 -10.15 -0.65 4.32
C ARG A 98 -9.96 0.86 4.27
N TYR A 99 -9.50 1.34 3.14
CA TYR A 99 -9.31 2.76 2.86
C TYR A 99 -10.18 3.24 1.71
N ARG A 100 -10.69 4.47 1.81
CA ARG A 100 -10.99 5.30 0.64
C ARG A 100 -9.82 6.25 0.44
N TRP A 101 -9.18 6.15 -0.71
CA TRP A 101 -8.13 7.07 -1.14
C TRP A 101 -8.73 8.13 -2.04
N GLN A 102 -8.26 9.36 -1.95
CA GLN A 102 -8.60 10.44 -2.88
C GLN A 102 -7.41 11.35 -3.11
N GLY A 103 -7.36 11.95 -4.29
CA GLY A 103 -6.48 13.06 -4.64
C GLY A 103 -7.06 13.89 -5.79
N THR A 104 -6.55 15.10 -5.95
CA THR A 104 -6.94 16.07 -6.97
C THR A 104 -5.90 16.10 -8.08
N ASN A 105 -6.30 15.79 -9.31
CA ASN A 105 -5.40 15.80 -10.45
C ASN A 105 -4.98 17.24 -10.77
N VAL A 106 -3.68 17.52 -10.73
CA VAL A 106 -3.14 18.88 -10.96
C VAL A 106 -3.35 19.39 -12.39
N ASN A 107 -3.58 18.49 -13.36
CA ASN A 107 -3.69 18.85 -14.77
C ASN A 107 -5.10 19.31 -15.17
N ASP A 108 -6.15 18.80 -14.49
CA ASP A 108 -7.55 19.08 -14.85
C ASP A 108 -8.45 19.44 -13.65
N GLY A 109 -7.93 19.38 -12.42
CA GLY A 109 -8.66 19.68 -11.19
C GLY A 109 -9.66 18.60 -10.76
N LYS A 110 -9.70 17.44 -11.43
CA LYS A 110 -10.65 16.36 -11.10
C LYS A 110 -10.22 15.63 -9.84
N VAL A 111 -11.16 15.47 -8.90
CA VAL A 111 -10.97 14.58 -7.74
C VAL A 111 -11.17 13.13 -8.20
N MET A 112 -10.16 12.30 -7.98
CA MET A 112 -10.17 10.87 -8.26
C MET A 112 -9.84 10.12 -6.98
N GLY A 113 -10.21 8.84 -6.93
CA GLY A 113 -10.00 8.02 -5.74
C GLY A 113 -10.34 6.58 -6.01
N PHE A 114 -10.02 5.72 -5.07
CA PHE A 114 -10.28 4.28 -5.15
C PHE A 114 -10.42 3.71 -3.73
N TYR A 115 -10.91 2.48 -3.64
CA TYR A 115 -10.89 1.70 -2.42
C TYR A 115 -9.75 0.70 -2.45
N SER A 116 -9.08 0.55 -1.31
CA SER A 116 -8.25 -0.63 -1.04
C SER A 116 -8.73 -1.34 0.22
N ILE A 117 -8.55 -2.66 0.24
CA ILE A 117 -8.72 -3.48 1.43
C ILE A 117 -7.49 -4.38 1.57
N SER A 118 -6.96 -4.44 2.79
CA SER A 118 -5.85 -5.31 3.11
C SER A 118 -6.23 -6.27 4.23
N PHE A 119 -5.83 -7.52 4.10
CA PHE A 119 -5.89 -8.53 5.15
C PHE A 119 -4.45 -8.81 5.60
N VAL A 120 -4.22 -8.72 6.90
CA VAL A 120 -2.91 -8.93 7.51
C VAL A 120 -3.06 -10.01 8.56
N ASP A 121 -2.41 -11.15 8.34
CA ASP A 121 -2.34 -12.26 9.28
C ASP A 121 -1.04 -12.19 10.09
N THR A 122 -1.12 -12.59 11.35
CA THR A 122 -0.01 -12.55 12.29
C THR A 122 0.14 -13.85 13.08
N ASN A 123 1.37 -14.16 13.51
CA ASN A 123 1.64 -15.24 14.47
C ASN A 123 1.26 -14.82 15.92
N ASP A 124 1.57 -15.69 16.90
CA ASP A 124 1.28 -15.44 18.32
C ASP A 124 2.04 -14.27 18.95
N ASP A 125 3.15 -13.88 18.34
CA ASP A 125 3.98 -12.73 18.73
C ASP A 125 3.56 -11.43 18.00
N ALA A 126 2.45 -11.46 17.26
CA ALA A 126 1.96 -10.36 16.43
C ALA A 126 2.91 -9.93 15.30
N GLN A 127 3.79 -10.84 14.86
CA GLN A 127 4.60 -10.66 13.65
C GLN A 127 3.78 -11.07 12.43
N ILE A 128 3.85 -10.29 11.35
CA ILE A 128 3.11 -10.49 10.11
C ILE A 128 3.66 -11.73 9.39
N THR A 129 2.75 -12.63 9.03
CA THR A 129 3.04 -13.85 8.26
C THR A 129 2.47 -13.76 6.85
N HIS A 130 1.38 -13.02 6.66
CA HIS A 130 0.78 -12.81 5.34
C HIS A 130 0.15 -11.44 5.28
N TRP A 131 0.39 -10.74 4.19
CA TRP A 131 -0.33 -9.54 3.83
C TRP A 131 -0.91 -9.66 2.42
N SER A 132 -2.22 -9.51 2.30
CA SER A 132 -2.89 -9.41 1.01
C SER A 132 -3.53 -8.04 0.81
N THR A 133 -3.48 -7.53 -0.43
CA THR A 133 -4.13 -6.25 -0.80
C THR A 133 -5.00 -6.40 -2.03
N TYR A 134 -6.20 -5.83 -1.95
CA TYR A 134 -7.18 -5.78 -3.02
C TYR A 134 -7.63 -4.35 -3.26
N VAL A 135 -7.96 -4.05 -4.50
CA VAL A 135 -8.38 -2.73 -4.98
C VAL A 135 -9.55 -2.90 -5.94
N ASN A 136 -10.41 -1.89 -6.03
CA ASN A 136 -11.50 -1.89 -7.00
C ASN A 136 -11.05 -1.32 -8.35
N ASP A 137 -10.84 -2.18 -9.35
CA ASP A 137 -10.29 -1.77 -10.66
C ASP A 137 -11.14 -0.71 -11.40
N GLU A 138 -12.46 -0.69 -11.19
CA GLU A 138 -13.35 0.32 -11.79
C GLU A 138 -12.92 1.76 -11.46
N GLU A 139 -12.31 1.98 -10.31
CA GLU A 139 -11.78 3.29 -9.91
C GLU A 139 -10.26 3.33 -9.87
N TYR A 140 -9.61 2.25 -9.42
CA TYR A 140 -8.16 2.20 -9.30
C TYR A 140 -7.46 2.18 -10.66
N GLY A 141 -7.99 1.43 -11.64
CA GLY A 141 -7.43 1.40 -12.98
C GLY A 141 -7.38 2.80 -13.63
N PRO A 142 -8.50 3.55 -13.70
CA PRO A 142 -8.49 4.93 -14.19
C PRO A 142 -7.62 5.87 -13.36
N PHE A 143 -7.54 5.66 -12.04
CA PHE A 143 -6.63 6.42 -11.18
C PHE A 143 -5.16 6.21 -11.59
N LEU A 144 -4.74 4.96 -11.84
CA LEU A 144 -3.37 4.66 -12.29
C LEU A 144 -3.07 5.17 -13.70
N GLU A 145 -4.03 5.12 -14.62
CA GLU A 145 -3.89 5.69 -15.95
C GLU A 145 -3.59 7.20 -15.87
N ALA A 146 -4.30 7.90 -14.98
CA ALA A 146 -4.03 9.31 -14.71
C ALA A 146 -2.69 9.52 -13.98
N ALA A 147 -2.42 8.72 -12.95
CA ALA A 147 -1.25 8.91 -12.09
C ALA A 147 0.07 8.62 -12.81
N ILE A 148 0.17 7.44 -13.43
CA ILE A 148 1.42 6.88 -13.96
C ILE A 148 1.33 6.45 -15.43
N GLY A 149 0.18 6.62 -16.09
CA GLY A 149 0.00 6.27 -17.49
C GLY A 149 -0.08 4.76 -17.74
N ALA A 150 -0.45 3.96 -16.73
CA ALA A 150 -0.56 2.52 -16.82
C ALA A 150 -1.79 2.00 -16.07
N ARG A 151 -2.26 0.80 -16.43
CA ARG A 151 -3.37 0.10 -15.77
C ARG A 151 -3.00 -1.36 -15.54
N GLY A 152 -3.43 -1.92 -14.42
CA GLY A 152 -3.28 -3.35 -14.13
C GLY A 152 -4.39 -4.22 -14.75
N PRO A 153 -4.51 -5.49 -14.32
CA PRO A 153 -3.63 -6.15 -13.35
C PRO A 153 -2.20 -6.34 -13.89
N PHE A 154 -1.23 -6.08 -13.04
CA PHE A 154 0.19 -6.20 -13.36
C PHE A 154 0.68 -7.65 -13.18
N HIS A 155 1.73 -7.98 -13.92
CA HIS A 155 2.32 -9.32 -13.98
C HIS A 155 3.84 -9.18 -14.04
N GLY A 156 4.55 -9.93 -13.19
CA GLY A 156 6.00 -9.76 -13.02
C GLY A 156 6.36 -8.32 -12.68
N ASP A 157 7.41 -7.79 -13.32
CA ASP A 157 7.93 -6.44 -13.01
C ASP A 157 7.18 -5.30 -13.71
N SER A 158 6.05 -5.56 -14.37
CA SER A 158 5.41 -4.56 -15.25
C SER A 158 4.92 -3.32 -14.49
N TYR A 159 4.57 -3.48 -13.21
CA TYR A 159 4.23 -2.36 -12.33
C TYR A 159 5.45 -1.47 -12.05
N MET A 160 6.55 -2.06 -11.60
CA MET A 160 7.79 -1.32 -11.31
C MET A 160 8.36 -0.64 -12.55
N GLN A 161 8.25 -1.27 -13.72
CA GLN A 161 8.63 -0.65 -14.99
C GLN A 161 7.75 0.56 -15.36
N ALA A 162 6.45 0.54 -15.01
CA ALA A 162 5.58 1.69 -15.23
C ALA A 162 5.98 2.87 -14.34
N LEU A 163 6.28 2.60 -13.06
CA LEU A 163 6.80 3.60 -12.12
C LEU A 163 8.14 4.18 -12.63
N ALA A 164 9.05 3.33 -13.12
CA ALA A 164 10.34 3.76 -13.66
C ALA A 164 10.20 4.70 -14.87
N ARG A 165 9.35 4.34 -15.84
CA ARG A 165 9.08 5.21 -16.99
C ARG A 165 8.44 6.54 -16.58
N HIS A 166 7.58 6.51 -15.57
CA HIS A 166 6.96 7.71 -15.04
C HIS A 166 8.00 8.64 -14.40
N PHE A 167 8.91 8.10 -13.57
CA PHE A 167 9.99 8.87 -12.97
C PHE A 167 10.93 9.47 -14.02
N GLU A 168 11.36 8.68 -15.01
CA GLU A 168 12.21 9.15 -16.10
C GLU A 168 11.57 10.32 -16.85
N LYS A 169 10.27 10.21 -17.19
CA LYS A 169 9.50 11.29 -17.84
C LYS A 169 9.48 12.58 -17.03
N HIS A 170 9.52 12.49 -15.70
CA HIS A 170 9.48 13.62 -14.78
C HIS A 170 10.86 14.03 -14.26
N GLY A 171 11.95 13.47 -14.80
CA GLY A 171 13.33 13.81 -14.42
C GLY A 171 13.71 13.36 -13.01
N LEU A 172 13.04 12.33 -12.49
CA LEU A 172 13.30 11.75 -11.18
C LEU A 172 14.10 10.45 -11.31
N SER A 173 14.93 10.15 -10.33
CA SER A 173 15.61 8.86 -10.19
C SER A 173 15.16 8.12 -8.94
N PHE A 174 15.34 6.80 -8.95
CA PHE A 174 15.20 5.94 -7.78
C PHE A 174 16.30 6.20 -6.75
#